data_AF-A0A0K1W2G7-F1
#
_entry.id   AF-A0A0K1W2G7-F1
#
_cell.length_a   1.000
_cell.length_b   1.000
_cell.length_c   1.000
_cell.angle_alpha   90.00
_cell.angle_beta   90.00
_cell.angle_gamma   90.00
#
_symmetry.space_group_name_H-M   'P 1'
#
loop_
_entity.id
_entity.type
_entity.pdbx_description
1 polymer ?
#
loop_
_entity_poly.entity_id
_entity_poly.type
_entity_poly.pdbx_seq_one_letter_code
_entity_poly.pdbx_strand_id
1 'polypeptide(L)'
;MQNNEWLELVESAKSILKNFSKKERKIIDSLTDFGEKLVKVSSSYEKNRTEFLNYVNNIYVGYRSQATRLLIISDCASMIMQLNDGLNDSLILINIFKDLVFLLDELKAKYLNNLLFFLIDNEELDNIKMLIVLINNTKFGIKDNFTEEVNNIFKKNNFKKDTFYEKELNKDFWKDINLLNNNALDTFNYGSNFIKETLSEDEGFEDDMIINIWAILAINICYLDYLNNLN
;
A
#
# COMPACT_ATOMS: atom_id res chain seq x y z
N MET A 1 -18.50 -9.99 13.14
CA MET A 1 -18.22 -8.56 13.38
C MET A 1 -16.91 -8.14 12.71
N GLN A 2 -15.80 -8.85 12.97
CA GLN A 2 -14.48 -8.56 12.35
C GLN A 2 -14.49 -8.52 10.81
N ASN A 3 -15.24 -9.42 10.14
CA ASN A 3 -15.36 -9.41 8.68
C ASN A 3 -15.95 -8.10 8.16
N ASN A 4 -16.99 -7.58 8.83
CA ASN A 4 -17.65 -6.35 8.42
C ASN A 4 -16.74 -5.14 8.67
N GLU A 5 -15.98 -5.12 9.75
CA GLU A 5 -15.08 -4.01 10.07
C GLU A 5 -13.95 -3.87 9.06
N TRP A 6 -13.32 -4.98 8.64
CA TRP A 6 -12.32 -4.96 7.57
C TRP A 6 -12.92 -4.53 6.23
N LEU A 7 -14.11 -5.04 5.88
CA LEU A 7 -14.80 -4.63 4.65
C LEU A 7 -15.18 -3.13 4.68
N GLU A 8 -15.63 -2.62 5.83
CA GLU A 8 -15.89 -1.19 6.02
C GLU A 8 -14.63 -0.35 5.87
N LEU A 9 -13.48 -0.83 6.37
CA LEU A 9 -12.18 -0.17 6.17
C LEU A 9 -11.79 -0.13 4.69
N VAL A 10 -11.96 -1.25 3.97
CA VAL A 10 -11.70 -1.34 2.53
C VAL A 10 -12.58 -0.37 1.74
N GLU A 11 -13.88 -0.30 2.05
CA GLU A 11 -14.80 0.63 1.37
C GLU A 11 -14.49 2.10 1.69
N SER A 12 -14.11 2.40 2.92
CA SER A 12 -13.64 3.74 3.31
C SER A 12 -12.35 4.14 2.59
N ALA A 13 -11.38 3.21 2.45
CA ALA A 13 -10.17 3.42 1.66
C ALA A 13 -10.50 3.73 0.19
N LYS A 14 -11.45 3.00 -0.42
CA LYS A 14 -11.92 3.26 -1.79
C LYS A 14 -12.56 4.63 -1.93
N SER A 15 -13.23 5.13 -0.88
CA SER A 15 -13.79 6.49 -0.84
C SER A 15 -12.69 7.55 -0.91
N ILE A 16 -11.60 7.39 -0.15
CA ILE A 16 -10.44 8.29 -0.19
C ILE A 16 -9.91 8.41 -1.62
N LEU A 17 -9.62 7.27 -2.27
CA LEU A 17 -9.05 7.27 -3.64
C LEU A 17 -9.94 8.03 -4.64
N LYS A 18 -11.26 7.91 -4.50
CA LYS A 18 -12.23 8.55 -5.40
C LYS A 18 -12.44 10.04 -5.12
N ASN A 19 -12.17 10.50 -3.91
CA ASN A 19 -12.54 11.84 -3.43
C ASN A 19 -11.36 12.79 -3.18
N PHE A 20 -10.11 12.30 -3.24
CA PHE A 20 -8.88 13.04 -2.91
C PHE A 20 -8.68 14.38 -3.67
N SER A 21 -9.39 14.64 -4.79
CA SER A 21 -9.31 15.92 -5.51
C SER A 21 -10.63 16.69 -5.62
N LYS A 22 -11.72 16.20 -5.00
CA LYS A 22 -13.09 16.63 -5.36
C LYS A 22 -13.67 17.79 -4.52
N LYS A 23 -12.95 18.29 -3.51
CA LYS A 23 -13.21 19.47 -2.64
C LYS A 23 -12.59 19.18 -1.27
N GLU A 24 -11.81 20.10 -0.70
CA GLU A 24 -11.11 19.94 0.60
C GLU A 24 -12.01 19.34 1.70
N ARG A 25 -13.22 19.86 1.88
CA ARG A 25 -14.18 19.34 2.88
C ARG A 25 -14.50 17.84 2.71
N LYS A 26 -14.64 17.36 1.47
CA LYS A 26 -14.93 15.93 1.21
C LYS A 26 -13.73 15.04 1.50
N ILE A 27 -12.52 15.56 1.34
CA ILE A 27 -11.28 14.86 1.64
C ILE A 27 -11.18 14.68 3.16
N ILE A 28 -11.40 15.76 3.92
CA ILE A 28 -11.43 15.73 5.39
C ILE A 28 -12.46 14.71 5.87
N ASP A 29 -13.71 14.79 5.40
CA ASP A 29 -14.77 13.84 5.81
C ASP A 29 -14.39 12.38 5.48
N SER A 30 -13.75 12.13 4.33
CA SER A 30 -13.31 10.78 3.93
C SER A 30 -12.14 10.27 4.75
N LEU A 31 -11.17 11.14 5.08
CA LEU A 31 -10.02 10.81 5.93
C LEU A 31 -10.46 10.55 7.37
N THR A 32 -11.39 11.34 7.90
CA THR A 32 -11.96 11.12 9.24
C THR A 32 -12.70 9.78 9.32
N ASP A 33 -13.58 9.46 8.36
CA ASP A 33 -14.26 8.15 8.33
C ASP A 33 -13.25 7.00 8.25
N PHE A 34 -12.23 7.12 7.40
CA PHE A 34 -11.17 6.12 7.30
C PHE A 34 -10.39 5.93 8.61
N GLY A 35 -10.00 7.02 9.27
CA GLY A 35 -9.35 6.98 10.57
C GLY A 35 -10.21 6.28 11.63
N GLU A 36 -11.52 6.55 11.68
CA GLU A 36 -12.43 5.85 12.59
C GLU A 36 -12.52 4.35 12.29
N LYS A 37 -12.58 3.95 11.01
CA LYS A 37 -12.58 2.53 10.63
C LYS A 37 -11.26 1.86 10.98
N LEU A 38 -10.13 2.56 10.83
CA LEU A 38 -8.80 2.07 11.17
C LEU A 38 -8.71 1.74 12.67
N VAL A 39 -9.16 2.68 13.52
CA VAL A 39 -9.19 2.49 14.98
C VAL A 39 -10.10 1.34 15.38
N LYS A 40 -11.25 1.17 14.71
CA LYS A 40 -12.17 0.03 14.95
C LYS A 40 -11.50 -1.30 14.61
N VAL A 41 -10.82 -1.38 13.46
CA VAL A 41 -10.08 -2.59 13.05
C VAL A 41 -8.95 -2.91 14.02
N SER A 42 -8.16 -1.92 14.43
CA SER A 42 -7.11 -2.08 15.45
C SER A 42 -7.68 -2.61 16.77
N SER A 43 -8.74 -1.97 17.29
CA SER A 43 -9.40 -2.38 18.53
C SER A 43 -9.91 -3.84 18.48
N SER A 44 -10.41 -4.28 17.34
CA SER A 44 -10.86 -5.66 17.13
C SER A 44 -9.71 -6.64 16.98
N TYR A 45 -8.63 -6.24 16.30
CA TYR A 45 -7.39 -7.01 16.23
C TYR A 45 -6.81 -7.23 17.63
N GLU A 46 -6.70 -6.19 18.46
CA GLU A 46 -6.20 -6.31 19.84
C GLU A 46 -7.01 -7.28 20.69
N LYS A 47 -8.35 -7.26 20.55
CA LYS A 47 -9.25 -8.14 21.31
C LYS A 47 -9.12 -9.62 20.94
N ASN A 48 -8.93 -9.94 19.66
CA ASN A 48 -8.79 -11.33 19.22
C ASN A 48 -7.91 -11.48 17.97
N ARG A 49 -6.58 -11.38 18.17
CA ARG A 49 -5.57 -11.43 17.11
C ARG A 49 -5.66 -12.71 16.27
N THR A 50 -5.89 -13.86 16.89
CA THR A 50 -5.90 -15.17 16.19
C THR A 50 -7.06 -15.26 15.21
N GLU A 51 -8.26 -14.89 15.63
CA GLU A 51 -9.45 -14.94 14.77
C GLU A 51 -9.32 -13.94 13.60
N PHE A 52 -8.82 -12.74 13.88
CA PHE A 52 -8.60 -11.71 12.87
C PHE A 52 -7.56 -12.16 11.83
N LEU A 53 -6.42 -12.71 12.27
CA LEU A 53 -5.40 -13.24 11.36
C LEU A 53 -5.93 -14.43 10.54
N ASN A 54 -6.73 -15.30 11.15
CA ASN A 54 -7.37 -16.40 10.42
C ASN A 54 -8.30 -15.86 9.33
N TYR A 55 -9.11 -14.86 9.63
CA TYR A 55 -9.97 -14.20 8.65
C TYR A 55 -9.17 -13.64 7.47
N VAL A 56 -8.15 -12.81 7.74
CA VAL A 56 -7.32 -12.20 6.70
C VAL A 56 -6.57 -13.25 5.90
N ASN A 57 -6.06 -14.31 6.55
CA ASN A 57 -5.39 -15.41 5.86
C ASN A 57 -6.32 -16.22 4.97
N ASN A 58 -7.60 -16.30 5.30
CA ASN A 58 -8.61 -16.99 4.51
C ASN A 58 -9.06 -16.16 3.30
N ILE A 59 -9.14 -14.84 3.43
CA ILE A 59 -9.52 -13.96 2.30
C ILE A 59 -8.36 -13.72 1.35
N TYR A 60 -7.18 -13.42 1.88
CA TYR A 60 -6.02 -13.00 1.09
C TYR A 60 -5.01 -14.14 0.93
N VAL A 61 -5.46 -15.32 0.48
CA VAL A 61 -4.61 -16.53 0.42
C VAL A 61 -3.32 -16.32 -0.38
N GLY A 62 -3.40 -15.63 -1.52
CA GLY A 62 -2.24 -15.31 -2.36
C GLY A 62 -1.32 -14.22 -1.81
N TYR A 63 -1.79 -13.48 -0.80
CA TYR A 63 -1.16 -12.25 -0.28
C TYR A 63 -1.12 -12.20 1.26
N ARG A 64 -1.14 -13.36 1.93
CA ARG A 64 -1.26 -13.47 3.40
C ARG A 64 -0.23 -12.65 4.15
N SER A 65 1.03 -12.70 3.68
CA SER A 65 2.13 -11.97 4.33
C SER A 65 1.94 -10.46 4.19
N GLN A 66 1.55 -9.99 3.01
CA GLN A 66 1.32 -8.57 2.74
C GLN A 66 0.10 -8.06 3.52
N ALA A 67 -0.97 -8.85 3.55
CA ALA A 67 -2.18 -8.52 4.30
C ALA A 67 -1.90 -8.46 5.81
N THR A 68 -1.14 -9.42 6.35
CA THR A 68 -0.72 -9.40 7.76
C THR A 68 0.15 -8.20 8.09
N ARG A 69 1.10 -7.84 7.20
CA ARG A 69 1.95 -6.66 7.36
C ARG A 69 1.11 -5.37 7.34
N LEU A 70 0.15 -5.26 6.42
CA LEU A 70 -0.78 -4.12 6.37
C LEU A 70 -1.58 -3.97 7.67
N LEU A 71 -2.00 -5.06 8.29
CA LEU A 71 -2.67 -5.01 9.58
C LEU A 71 -1.77 -4.46 10.68
N ILE A 72 -0.53 -4.96 10.77
CA ILE A 72 0.42 -4.49 11.79
C ILE A 72 0.72 -3.01 11.58
N ILE A 73 0.93 -2.57 10.33
CA ILE A 73 1.16 -1.16 10.03
C ILE A 73 -0.09 -0.32 10.35
N SER A 74 -1.29 -0.82 10.03
CA SER A 74 -2.56 -0.15 10.35
C SER A 74 -2.72 0.07 11.86
N ASP A 75 -2.37 -0.95 12.64
CA ASP A 75 -2.36 -0.91 14.10
C ASP A 75 -1.34 0.12 14.62
N CYS A 76 -0.09 0.05 14.16
CA CYS A 76 0.95 1.01 14.51
C CYS A 76 0.58 2.46 14.15
N ALA A 77 0.03 2.68 12.95
CA ALA A 77 -0.45 3.98 12.52
C ALA A 77 -1.55 4.47 13.47
N SER A 78 -2.52 3.62 13.82
CA SER A 78 -3.60 3.99 14.74
C SER A 78 -3.10 4.36 16.15
N MET A 79 -2.02 3.73 16.63
CA MET A 79 -1.40 4.01 17.93
C MET A 79 -0.61 5.32 17.94
N ILE A 80 0.22 5.56 16.93
CA ILE A 80 1.05 6.78 16.85
C ILE A 80 0.16 8.01 16.75
N MET A 81 -0.98 7.90 16.08
CA MET A 81 -1.95 8.98 15.98
C MET A 81 -2.66 9.34 17.29
N GLN A 82 -2.55 8.49 18.31
CA GLN A 82 -3.04 8.79 19.66
C GLN A 82 -1.94 9.38 20.55
N LEU A 83 -0.68 9.31 20.13
CA LEU A 83 0.50 9.76 20.89
C LEU A 83 1.03 11.03 20.20
N ASN A 84 0.85 12.17 20.85
CA ASN A 84 1.12 13.48 20.26
C ASN A 84 2.35 14.12 20.94
N ASP A 85 3.51 13.43 20.98
CA ASP A 85 4.67 13.90 21.75
C ASP A 85 6.06 13.58 21.11
N GLY A 86 6.45 14.36 20.09
CA GLY A 86 7.84 14.80 19.88
C GLY A 86 8.68 14.12 18.77
N LEU A 87 9.90 14.64 18.56
CA LEU A 87 10.85 14.31 17.47
C LEU A 87 11.12 12.82 17.18
N ASN A 88 10.91 11.91 18.16
CA ASN A 88 11.06 10.47 17.92
C ASN A 88 9.89 9.90 17.12
N ASP A 89 8.69 10.47 17.23
CA ASP A 89 7.48 10.05 16.53
C ASP A 89 7.60 10.34 15.03
N SER A 90 8.19 11.48 14.67
CA SER A 90 8.50 11.84 13.28
C SER A 90 9.36 10.80 12.52
N LEU A 91 10.38 10.21 13.17
CA LEU A 91 11.19 9.14 12.53
C LEU A 91 10.39 7.85 12.34
N ILE A 92 9.49 7.54 13.27
CA ILE A 92 8.61 6.39 13.16
C ILE A 92 7.61 6.60 12.02
N LEU A 93 7.01 7.78 11.90
CA LEU A 93 6.12 8.16 10.80
C LEU A 93 6.81 8.00 9.44
N ILE A 94 8.05 8.48 9.30
CA ILE A 94 8.84 8.31 8.07
C ILE A 94 9.07 6.82 7.76
N ASN A 95 9.42 6.01 8.76
CA ASN A 95 9.66 4.59 8.55
C ASN A 95 8.38 3.85 8.14
N ILE A 96 7.24 4.17 8.76
CA ILE A 96 5.93 3.61 8.37
C ILE A 96 5.59 3.99 6.94
N PHE A 97 5.78 5.26 6.57
CA PHE A 97 5.55 5.72 5.21
C PHE A 97 6.42 4.95 4.21
N LYS A 98 7.71 4.79 4.48
CA LYS A 98 8.64 4.00 3.64
C LYS A 98 8.22 2.54 3.54
N ASP A 99 7.77 1.95 4.65
CA ASP A 99 7.29 0.56 4.68
C ASP A 99 6.06 0.38 3.78
N LEU A 100 5.14 1.34 3.81
CA LEU A 100 3.94 1.35 2.97
C LEU A 100 4.26 1.59 1.49
N VAL A 101 5.24 2.42 1.15
CA VAL A 101 5.71 2.57 -0.24
C VAL A 101 6.29 1.24 -0.73
N PHE A 102 7.17 0.63 0.06
CA PHE A 102 7.81 -0.64 -0.29
C PHE A 102 6.80 -1.78 -0.43
N LEU A 103 5.76 -1.77 0.39
CA LEU A 103 4.69 -2.77 0.35
C LEU A 103 3.88 -2.72 -0.96
N LEU A 104 3.73 -1.55 -1.59
CA LEU A 104 3.12 -1.44 -2.92
C LEU A 104 3.96 -2.15 -3.99
N ASP A 105 5.29 -1.98 -3.92
CA ASP A 105 6.23 -2.67 -4.81
C ASP A 105 6.19 -4.19 -4.57
N GLU A 106 6.16 -4.62 -3.31
CA GLU A 106 6.02 -6.04 -2.96
C GLU A 106 4.72 -6.66 -3.47
N LEU A 107 3.58 -5.96 -3.33
CA LEU A 107 2.28 -6.41 -3.83
C LEU A 107 2.33 -6.65 -5.34
N LYS A 108 2.92 -5.70 -6.08
CA LYS A 108 3.10 -5.81 -7.53
C LYS A 108 4.03 -6.96 -7.92
N ALA A 109 5.19 -7.06 -7.26
CA ALA A 109 6.11 -8.15 -7.49
C ALA A 109 5.48 -9.52 -7.15
N LYS A 110 4.67 -9.60 -6.10
CA LYS A 110 3.96 -10.82 -5.71
C LYS A 110 2.93 -11.24 -6.76
N TYR A 111 2.19 -10.30 -7.33
CA TYR A 111 1.30 -10.56 -8.46
C TYR A 111 2.07 -11.17 -9.66
N LEU A 112 3.18 -10.56 -10.07
CA LEU A 112 4.01 -11.08 -11.17
C LEU A 112 4.64 -12.43 -10.83
N ASN A 113 5.05 -12.65 -9.57
CA ASN A 113 5.56 -13.94 -9.11
C ASN A 113 4.49 -15.04 -9.17
N ASN A 114 3.23 -14.75 -8.84
CA ASN A 114 2.15 -15.72 -8.96
C ASN A 114 1.95 -16.13 -10.43
N LEU A 115 2.07 -15.19 -11.38
CA LEU A 115 2.09 -15.50 -12.81
C LEU A 115 3.30 -16.35 -13.20
N LEU A 116 4.48 -16.08 -12.63
CA LEU A 116 5.70 -16.84 -12.88
C LEU A 116 5.55 -18.31 -12.46
N PHE A 117 5.02 -18.56 -11.26
CA PHE A 117 4.76 -19.92 -10.79
C PHE A 117 3.79 -20.66 -11.70
N PHE A 118 2.74 -19.99 -12.18
CA PHE A 118 1.85 -20.59 -13.17
C PHE A 118 2.59 -21.01 -14.46
N LEU A 119 3.47 -20.15 -14.99
CA LEU A 119 4.23 -20.50 -16.20
C LEU A 119 5.18 -21.67 -16.00
N ILE A 120 5.78 -21.76 -14.80
CA ILE A 120 6.60 -22.90 -14.40
C ILE A 120 5.76 -24.18 -14.40
N ASP A 121 4.59 -24.16 -13.76
CA ASP A 121 3.69 -25.31 -13.65
C ASP A 121 3.14 -25.79 -15.01
N ASN A 122 3.12 -24.90 -16.02
CA ASN A 122 2.68 -25.19 -17.39
C ASN A 122 3.84 -25.35 -18.40
N GLU A 123 5.07 -25.49 -17.92
CA GLU A 123 6.27 -25.74 -18.73
C GLU A 123 6.56 -24.68 -19.82
N GLU A 124 6.14 -23.43 -19.63
CA GLU A 124 6.40 -22.32 -20.57
C GLU A 124 7.81 -21.68 -20.37
N LEU A 125 8.85 -22.51 -20.49
CA LEU A 125 10.23 -22.17 -20.09
C LEU A 125 10.85 -20.97 -20.82
N ASP A 126 10.53 -20.77 -22.11
CA ASP A 126 11.07 -19.68 -22.92
C ASP A 126 10.67 -18.29 -22.40
N ASN A 127 9.55 -18.23 -21.67
CA ASN A 127 8.95 -16.98 -21.20
C ASN A 127 9.36 -16.61 -19.76
N ILE A 128 9.93 -17.56 -19.01
CA ILE A 128 10.32 -17.39 -17.61
C ILE A 128 11.36 -16.27 -17.46
N LYS A 129 12.40 -16.26 -18.31
CA LYS A 129 13.49 -15.28 -18.22
C LYS A 129 12.99 -13.85 -18.37
N MET A 130 12.05 -13.63 -19.28
CA MET A 130 11.46 -12.31 -19.53
C MET A 130 10.64 -11.84 -18.34
N LEU A 131 9.85 -12.73 -17.74
CA LEU A 131 9.05 -12.40 -16.56
C LEU A 131 9.93 -12.12 -15.33
N ILE A 132 11.04 -12.84 -15.16
CA ILE A 132 12.03 -12.55 -14.09
C ILE A 132 12.62 -11.15 -14.25
N VAL A 133 13.01 -10.75 -15.47
CA VAL A 133 13.51 -9.40 -15.74
C VAL A 133 12.45 -8.34 -15.44
N LEU A 134 11.18 -8.62 -15.77
CA LEU A 134 10.08 -7.73 -15.43
C LEU A 134 9.89 -7.61 -13.91
N ILE A 135 9.89 -8.72 -13.18
CA ILE A 135 9.76 -8.74 -11.70
C ILE A 135 10.86 -7.92 -11.03
N ASN A 136 12.12 -8.06 -11.47
CA ASN A 136 13.24 -7.35 -10.86
C ASN A 136 13.22 -5.83 -11.09
N ASN A 137 12.53 -5.38 -12.13
CA ASN A 137 12.46 -3.96 -12.49
C ASN A 137 11.08 -3.35 -12.21
N THR A 138 10.13 -4.15 -11.71
CA THR A 138 8.78 -3.65 -11.47
C THR A 138 8.76 -2.76 -10.24
N LYS A 139 8.00 -1.67 -10.34
CA LYS A 139 7.61 -0.83 -9.22
C LYS A 139 6.17 -0.41 -9.39
N PHE A 140 5.48 -0.17 -8.28
CA PHE A 140 4.17 0.44 -8.29
C PHE A 140 4.25 1.85 -8.89
N GLY A 141 3.23 2.24 -9.66
CA GLY A 141 3.24 3.53 -10.35
C GLY A 141 4.11 3.62 -11.62
N ILE A 142 4.90 2.58 -11.90
CA ILE A 142 5.63 2.46 -13.18
C ILE A 142 4.86 1.51 -14.09
N LYS A 143 4.57 1.96 -15.31
CA LYS A 143 3.89 1.16 -16.32
C LYS A 143 4.75 -0.05 -16.69
N ASP A 144 4.13 -1.23 -16.70
CA ASP A 144 4.82 -2.45 -17.11
C ASP A 144 5.06 -2.44 -18.63
N ASN A 145 6.33 -2.59 -19.02
CA ASN A 145 6.74 -2.69 -20.42
C ASN A 145 6.69 -4.16 -20.87
N PHE A 146 5.47 -4.69 -21.00
CA PHE A 146 5.26 -6.03 -21.53
C PHE A 146 5.65 -6.11 -23.00
N THR A 147 6.53 -7.04 -23.36
CA THR A 147 6.81 -7.37 -24.76
C THR A 147 5.62 -8.04 -25.43
N GLU A 148 5.66 -8.19 -26.75
CA GLU A 148 4.61 -8.87 -27.51
C GLU A 148 4.43 -10.32 -27.06
N GLU A 149 5.52 -11.03 -26.75
CA GLU A 149 5.48 -12.40 -26.23
C GLU A 149 4.71 -12.47 -24.91
N VAL A 150 5.04 -11.60 -23.93
CA VAL A 150 4.35 -11.59 -22.64
C VAL A 150 2.87 -11.21 -22.81
N ASN A 151 2.56 -10.29 -23.71
CA ASN A 151 1.16 -9.96 -24.04
C ASN A 151 0.39 -11.15 -24.62
N ASN A 152 1.04 -11.97 -25.43
CA ASN A 152 0.43 -13.17 -26.01
C ASN A 152 0.16 -14.25 -24.96
N ILE A 153 1.05 -14.40 -23.96
CA ILE A 153 0.83 -15.29 -22.81
C ILE A 153 -0.39 -14.85 -22.00
N PHE A 154 -0.48 -13.55 -21.68
CA PHE A 154 -1.61 -13.01 -20.94
C PHE A 154 -2.92 -13.28 -21.67
N LYS A 155 -2.95 -13.12 -23.00
CA LYS A 155 -4.11 -13.46 -23.82
C LYS A 155 -4.41 -14.96 -23.84
N LYS A 156 -3.40 -15.80 -24.09
CA LYS A 156 -3.53 -17.26 -24.18
C LYS A 156 -4.10 -17.86 -22.89
N ASN A 157 -3.62 -17.39 -21.74
CA ASN A 157 -3.99 -17.91 -20.42
C ASN A 157 -5.07 -17.08 -19.72
N ASN A 158 -5.67 -16.11 -20.42
CA ASN A 158 -6.70 -15.21 -19.89
C ASN A 158 -6.29 -14.48 -18.60
N PHE A 159 -5.00 -14.11 -18.49
CA PHE A 159 -4.53 -13.30 -17.38
C PHE A 159 -4.96 -11.85 -17.55
N LYS A 160 -5.56 -11.32 -16.49
CA LYS A 160 -5.87 -9.90 -16.39
C LYS A 160 -4.61 -9.16 -15.98
N LYS A 161 -4.23 -8.12 -16.73
CA LYS A 161 -3.14 -7.22 -16.37
C LYS A 161 -3.49 -6.39 -15.15
N ASP A 162 -2.50 -6.11 -14.32
CA ASP A 162 -2.61 -5.02 -13.35
C ASP A 162 -2.81 -3.70 -14.11
N THR A 163 -3.90 -3.00 -13.78
CA THR A 163 -4.23 -1.68 -14.33
C THR A 163 -4.68 -0.72 -13.23
N PHE A 164 -4.42 -1.07 -11.96
CA PHE A 164 -4.89 -0.31 -10.81
C PHE A 164 -4.36 1.11 -10.85
N TYR A 165 -3.05 1.26 -11.08
CA TYR A 165 -2.41 2.55 -11.16
C TYR A 165 -3.00 3.45 -12.27
N GLU A 166 -3.28 2.88 -13.44
CA GLU A 166 -3.79 3.66 -14.58
C GLU A 166 -5.25 4.06 -14.47
N LYS A 167 -6.08 3.22 -13.82
CA LYS A 167 -7.54 3.34 -13.86
C LYS A 167 -8.19 3.74 -12.54
N GLU A 168 -7.63 3.28 -11.42
CA GLU A 168 -8.24 3.45 -10.09
C GLU A 168 -7.56 4.56 -9.29
N LEU A 169 -6.24 4.72 -9.42
CA LEU A 169 -5.48 5.72 -8.66
C LEU A 169 -5.55 7.11 -9.29
N ASN A 170 -5.82 8.11 -8.47
CA ASN A 170 -5.64 9.51 -8.85
C ASN A 170 -4.13 9.83 -9.00
N LYS A 171 -3.72 10.23 -10.20
CA LYS A 171 -2.29 10.46 -10.52
C LYS A 171 -1.70 11.70 -9.84
N ASP A 172 -2.52 12.73 -9.61
CA ASP A 172 -2.06 13.93 -8.91
C ASP A 172 -1.74 13.58 -7.45
N PHE A 173 -2.62 12.80 -6.82
CA PHE A 173 -2.40 12.25 -5.50
C PHE A 173 -1.14 11.39 -5.39
N TRP A 174 -0.92 10.48 -6.35
CA TRP A 174 0.31 9.68 -6.38
C TRP A 174 1.57 10.53 -6.57
N LYS A 175 1.48 11.60 -7.35
CA LYS A 175 2.61 12.50 -7.59
C LYS A 175 3.05 13.16 -6.28
N ASP A 176 2.11 13.59 -5.44
CA ASP A 176 2.40 14.19 -4.14
C ASP A 176 3.09 13.19 -3.20
N ILE A 177 2.57 11.97 -3.12
CA ILE A 177 3.19 10.86 -2.36
C ILE A 177 4.60 10.57 -2.89
N ASN A 178 4.79 10.52 -4.21
CA ASN A 178 6.09 10.20 -4.80
C ASN A 178 7.11 11.34 -4.63
N LEU A 179 6.67 12.60 -4.62
CA LEU A 179 7.53 13.75 -4.29
C LEU A 179 8.02 13.65 -2.84
N LEU A 180 7.12 13.37 -1.90
CA LEU A 180 7.48 13.15 -0.50
C LEU A 180 8.43 11.96 -0.35
N ASN A 181 8.17 10.87 -1.07
CA ASN A 181 9.06 9.72 -1.08
C ASN A 181 10.47 10.11 -1.53
N ASN A 182 10.62 10.83 -2.66
CA ASN A 182 11.93 11.26 -3.15
C ASN A 182 12.63 12.25 -2.20
N ASN A 183 11.88 13.13 -1.55
CA ASN A 183 12.42 14.12 -0.61
C ASN A 183 12.80 13.48 0.75
N ALA A 184 12.00 12.54 1.24
CA ALA A 184 12.22 11.82 2.51
C ALA A 184 13.18 10.62 2.38
N LEU A 185 13.53 10.20 1.16
CA LEU A 185 14.43 9.08 0.88
C LEU A 185 15.89 9.45 0.62
N ASP A 186 16.29 10.73 0.62
CA ASP A 186 17.71 11.11 0.50
C ASP A 186 18.55 10.78 1.77
N THR A 187 18.02 9.86 2.57
CA THR A 187 18.57 9.32 3.83
C THR A 187 19.73 8.34 3.64
N PHE A 188 20.07 7.94 2.42
CA PHE A 188 21.25 7.10 2.20
C PHE A 188 22.57 7.87 2.46
N ASN A 189 22.54 9.21 2.38
CA ASN A 189 23.73 10.06 2.54
C ASN A 189 23.75 10.94 3.79
N TYR A 190 22.61 11.16 4.45
CA TYR A 190 22.51 12.06 5.58
C TYR A 190 21.99 11.32 6.81
N GLY A 191 22.88 11.11 7.80
CA GLY A 191 22.56 10.42 9.04
C GLY A 191 21.40 11.07 9.82
N SER A 192 20.87 10.37 10.82
CA SER A 192 19.68 10.76 11.60
C SER A 192 19.67 12.19 12.16
N ASN A 193 20.84 12.84 12.26
CA ASN A 193 20.98 14.22 12.76
C ASN A 193 20.54 15.28 11.75
N PHE A 194 20.77 15.08 10.45
CA PHE A 194 20.32 16.03 9.42
C PHE A 194 18.80 16.04 9.32
N ILE A 195 18.17 14.86 9.36
CA ILE A 195 16.72 14.71 9.41
C ILE A 195 16.16 15.40 10.66
N LYS A 196 16.78 15.22 11.84
CA LYS A 196 16.36 15.90 13.06
C LYS A 196 16.46 17.42 12.97
N GLU A 197 17.51 17.95 12.33
CA GLU A 197 17.67 19.40 12.10
C GLU A 197 16.62 19.93 11.13
N THR A 198 16.38 19.26 9.99
CA THR A 198 15.35 19.69 9.02
C THR A 198 13.93 19.58 9.59
N LEU A 199 13.64 18.52 10.36
CA LEU A 199 12.35 18.32 11.02
C LEU A 199 12.10 19.28 12.17
N SER A 200 13.15 19.77 12.82
CA SER A 200 13.03 20.74 13.92
C SER A 200 12.63 22.15 13.46
N GLU A 201 12.66 22.41 12.15
CA GLU A 201 12.35 23.72 11.56
C GLU A 201 10.94 23.83 10.95
N ASP A 202 10.22 22.70 10.77
CA ASP A 202 8.96 22.65 10.02
C ASP A 202 7.75 22.38 10.94
N GLU A 203 7.13 23.46 11.45
CA GLU A 203 5.88 23.39 12.22
C GLU A 203 4.75 22.83 11.33
N GLY A 204 4.30 21.60 11.61
CA GLY A 204 3.21 20.92 10.89
C GLY A 204 3.60 19.63 10.16
N PHE A 205 4.88 19.27 10.15
CA PHE A 205 5.37 18.04 9.50
C PHE A 205 4.63 16.76 9.94
N GLU A 206 4.36 16.63 11.24
CA GLU A 206 3.72 15.43 11.81
C GLU A 206 2.29 15.25 11.30
N ASP A 207 1.50 16.34 11.27
CA ASP A 207 0.13 16.33 10.76
C ASP A 207 0.10 15.98 9.25
N ASP A 208 1.00 16.59 8.48
CA ASP A 208 1.13 16.30 7.05
C ASP A 208 1.56 14.84 6.82
N MET A 209 2.50 14.31 7.61
CA MET A 209 2.93 12.92 7.51
C MET A 209 1.82 11.94 7.88
N ILE A 210 1.01 12.24 8.88
CA ILE A 210 -0.16 11.43 9.26
C ILE A 210 -1.14 11.33 8.08
N ILE A 211 -1.47 12.46 7.44
CA ILE A 211 -2.34 12.48 6.26
C ILE A 211 -1.75 11.64 5.13
N ASN A 212 -0.44 11.74 4.90
CA ASN A 212 0.27 10.98 3.88
C ASN A 212 0.33 9.47 4.17
N ILE A 213 0.45 9.08 5.45
CA ILE A 213 0.39 7.68 5.88
C ILE A 213 -1.02 7.12 5.66
N TRP A 214 -2.07 7.87 6.00
CA TRP A 214 -3.46 7.47 5.72
C TRP A 214 -3.72 7.29 4.24
N ALA A 215 -3.26 8.26 3.46
CA ALA A 215 -3.31 8.24 2.02
C ALA A 215 -2.69 6.97 1.43
N ILE A 216 -1.42 6.68 1.76
CA ILE A 216 -0.72 5.53 1.20
C ILE A 216 -1.21 4.19 1.77
N LEU A 217 -1.68 4.17 3.03
CA LEU A 217 -2.33 3.00 3.61
C LEU A 217 -3.63 2.67 2.88
N ALA A 218 -4.45 3.68 2.55
CA ALA A 218 -5.65 3.51 1.75
C ALA A 218 -5.34 2.95 0.35
N ILE A 219 -4.27 3.44 -0.31
CA ILE A 219 -3.79 2.87 -1.58
C ILE A 219 -3.43 1.39 -1.40
N ASN A 220 -2.62 1.06 -0.38
CA ASN A 220 -2.20 -0.31 -0.14
C ASN A 220 -3.38 -1.27 0.10
N ILE A 221 -4.34 -0.87 0.93
CA ILE A 221 -5.54 -1.67 1.22
C ILE A 221 -6.35 -1.90 -0.07
N CYS A 222 -6.58 -0.83 -0.84
CA CYS A 222 -7.31 -0.94 -2.09
C CYS A 222 -6.57 -1.78 -3.14
N TYR A 223 -5.25 -1.66 -3.21
CA TYR A 223 -4.44 -2.38 -4.19
C TYR A 223 -4.34 -3.87 -3.82
N LEU A 224 -4.18 -4.20 -2.54
CA LEU A 224 -4.29 -5.58 -2.05
C LEU A 224 -5.66 -6.17 -2.42
N ASP A 225 -6.75 -5.46 -2.13
CA ASP A 225 -8.11 -5.91 -2.45
C ASP A 225 -8.30 -6.11 -3.96
N TYR A 226 -7.80 -5.17 -4.78
CA TYR A 226 -7.80 -5.26 -6.23
C TYR A 226 -7.05 -6.51 -6.72
N LEU A 227 -5.80 -6.71 -6.29
CA LEU A 227 -4.98 -7.84 -6.73
C LEU A 227 -5.55 -9.19 -6.28
N ASN A 228 -6.15 -9.24 -5.09
CA ASN A 228 -6.81 -10.45 -4.60
C ASN A 228 -8.01 -10.85 -5.46
N ASN A 229 -8.73 -9.87 -6.02
CA ASN A 229 -9.87 -10.07 -6.92
C ASN A 229 -9.46 -10.13 -8.41
N LEU A 230 -8.19 -9.85 -8.72
CA LEU A 230 -7.65 -9.90 -10.08
C LEU A 230 -7.36 -11.34 -10.51
N ASN A 231 -6.95 -12.18 -9.56
CA ASN A 231 -6.60 -13.59 -9.73
C ASN A 231 -7.82 -14.50 -9.70
#